data_AF-A0A534SI96-F1
#
_entry.id   AF-A0A534SI96-F1
#
_cell.length_a   1.000
_cell.length_b   1.000
_cell.length_c   1.000
_cell.angle_alpha   90.00
_cell.angle_beta   90.00
_cell.angle_gamma   90.00
#
_symmetry.space_group_name_H-M   'P 1'
#
loop_
_entity.id
_entity.type
_entity.pdbx_description
1 polymer ?
#
loop_
_entity_poly.entity_id
_entity_poly.type
_entity_poly.pdbx_seq_one_letter_code
_entity_poly.pdbx_strand_id
1 'polypeptide(L)'
;TLLLSFTGYLLPWDQLSIWAVTVGSNMGRATPLLGHEGPGHELIPGLNNVYDARAFLFGGGEIGPHTLLRFYILHCIFIPLVASLFMAVHFWRIRRDGFSGPAL
;
A
#
# COMPACT_ATOMS: atom_id res chain seq x y z
N THR A 1 -0.98 1.40 -10.31
CA THR A 1 -0.36 2.73 -10.50
C THR A 1 -0.67 3.69 -9.35
N LEU A 2 -1.92 3.80 -8.86
CA LEU A 2 -2.29 4.67 -7.72
C LEU A 2 -1.34 4.57 -6.51
N LEU A 3 -1.02 3.35 -6.06
CA LEU A 3 -0.11 3.12 -4.94
C LEU A 3 1.30 3.66 -5.19
N LEU A 4 1.80 3.57 -6.43
CA LEU A 4 3.11 4.11 -6.79
C LEU A 4 3.10 5.64 -6.67
N SER A 5 2.06 6.30 -7.20
CA SER A 5 1.92 7.76 -7.09
C SER A 5 1.77 8.23 -5.64
N PHE A 6 0.95 7.54 -4.85
CA PHE A 6 0.76 7.89 -3.44
C PHE A 6 2.06 7.72 -2.64
N THR A 7 2.71 6.57 -2.73
CA THR A 7 3.96 6.33 -1.98
C THR A 7 5.09 7.28 -2.38
N GLY A 8 5.16 7.65 -3.67
CA GLY A 8 6.12 8.64 -4.18
C GLY A 8 5.85 10.05 -3.67
N TYR A 9 4.57 10.41 -3.53
CA TYR A 9 4.15 11.69 -2.97
C TYR A 9 4.65 11.89 -1.53
N LEU A 10 4.86 10.81 -0.77
CA LEU A 10 5.29 10.90 0.64
C LEU A 10 6.80 11.12 0.82
N LEU A 11 7.63 10.87 -0.19
CA LEU A 11 9.09 10.90 -0.08
C LEU A 11 9.69 12.29 0.21
N PRO A 12 9.17 13.41 -0.33
CA PRO A 12 9.68 14.75 -0.02
C PRO A 12 9.52 15.16 1.44
N TRP A 13 8.63 14.49 2.19
CA TRP A 13 8.41 14.70 3.62
C TRP A 13 8.06 16.15 4.01
N ASP A 14 7.30 16.82 3.15
CA ASP A 14 6.75 18.16 3.40
C ASP A 14 5.47 18.11 4.26
N GLN A 15 4.93 19.28 4.62
CA GLN A 15 3.75 19.37 5.48
C GLN A 15 2.54 18.62 4.90
N LEU A 16 2.32 18.69 3.59
CA LEU A 16 1.19 17.98 2.96
C LEU A 16 1.40 16.47 2.94
N SER A 17 2.63 16.00 2.70
CA SER A 17 2.99 14.57 2.81
C SER A 17 2.71 14.01 4.20
N ILE A 18 3.08 14.76 5.25
CA ILE A 18 2.84 14.35 6.64
C ILE A 18 1.33 14.22 6.91
N TRP A 19 0.52 15.17 6.43
CA TRP A 19 -0.93 15.07 6.54
C TRP A 19 -1.51 13.90 5.75
N ALA A 20 -1.00 13.65 4.55
CA ALA A 20 -1.44 12.51 3.74
C ALA A 20 -1.12 11.17 4.41
N VAL A 21 0.07 11.01 5.02
CA VAL A 21 0.41 9.83 5.84
C VAL A 21 -0.49 9.72 7.05
N THR A 22 -0.80 10.84 7.71
CA THR A 22 -1.65 10.85 8.91
C THR A 22 -3.08 10.42 8.58
N VAL A 23 -3.68 10.97 7.52
CA VAL A 23 -5.01 10.58 7.05
C VAL A 23 -5.01 9.11 6.60
N GLY A 24 -4.02 8.69 5.80
CA GLY A 24 -3.91 7.30 5.36
C GLY A 24 -3.74 6.31 6.52
N SER A 25 -2.98 6.69 7.55
CA SER A 25 -2.82 5.90 8.78
C SER A 25 -4.12 5.78 9.56
N ASN A 26 -4.89 6.87 9.64
CA ASN A 26 -6.19 6.87 10.29
C ASN A 26 -7.23 6.03 9.52
N MET A 27 -7.20 6.06 8.19
CA MET A 27 -8.03 5.17 7.36
C MET A 27 -7.68 3.70 7.58
N GLY A 28 -6.38 3.39 7.77
CA GLY A 28 -5.91 2.03 8.06
C GLY A 28 -6.53 1.41 9.31
N ARG A 29 -6.85 2.21 10.34
CA ARG A 29 -7.49 1.75 11.59
C ARG A 29 -8.89 1.19 11.36
N ALA A 30 -9.61 1.73 10.38
CA ALA A 30 -10.97 1.33 10.02
C ALA A 30 -11.01 0.12 9.05
N THR A 31 -9.87 -0.49 8.73
CA THR A 31 -9.81 -1.65 7.83
C THR A 31 -10.54 -2.83 8.46
N PRO A 32 -11.51 -3.47 7.78
CA PRO A 32 -12.21 -4.63 8.34
C PRO A 32 -11.22 -5.78 8.62
N LEU A 33 -11.43 -6.50 9.72
CA LEU A 33 -10.60 -7.62 10.23
C LEU A 33 -9.18 -7.27 10.68
N LEU A 34 -8.45 -6.47 9.90
CA LEU A 34 -7.04 -6.13 10.14
C LEU A 34 -6.84 -4.81 10.87
N GLY A 35 -7.91 -4.01 11.00
CA GLY A 35 -8.00 -2.76 11.75
C GLY A 35 -8.42 -2.99 13.20
N HIS A 36 -7.72 -2.46 14.19
CA HIS A 36 -8.13 -2.59 15.60
C HIS A 36 -9.47 -1.90 15.92
N GLU A 37 -9.91 -0.96 15.07
CA GLU A 37 -11.22 -0.29 15.12
C GLU A 37 -12.17 -0.79 14.00
N GLY A 38 -11.73 -1.76 13.20
CA GLY A 38 -12.49 -2.31 12.10
C GLY A 38 -13.51 -3.37 12.56
N PRO A 39 -14.64 -3.52 11.86
CA PRO A 39 -15.60 -4.58 12.15
C PRO A 39 -14.95 -5.96 11.99
N GLY A 40 -15.15 -6.84 12.97
CA GLY A 40 -14.59 -8.20 12.99
C GLY A 40 -13.18 -8.33 13.59
N HIS A 41 -12.66 -7.29 14.24
CA HIS A 41 -11.35 -7.33 14.93
C HIS A 41 -11.26 -8.45 15.99
N GLU A 42 -12.40 -8.86 16.57
CA GLU A 42 -12.48 -9.92 17.59
C GLU A 42 -12.12 -11.32 17.05
N LEU A 43 -12.21 -11.50 15.72
CA LEU A 43 -11.93 -12.79 15.07
C LEU A 43 -10.42 -13.07 14.96
N ILE A 44 -9.55 -12.07 15.14
CA ILE A 44 -8.09 -12.20 15.06
C ILE A 44 -7.47 -11.97 16.45
N PRO A 45 -7.17 -13.04 17.21
CA PRO A 45 -6.53 -12.90 18.52
C PRO A 45 -5.11 -12.34 18.35
N GLY A 46 -4.83 -11.22 19.03
CA GLY A 46 -3.51 -10.56 19.01
C GLY A 46 -3.48 -9.21 18.26
N LEU A 47 -4.59 -8.81 17.63
CA LEU A 47 -4.73 -7.48 17.04
C LEU A 47 -4.80 -6.43 18.16
N ASN A 48 -3.85 -5.50 18.17
CA ASN A 48 -3.71 -4.46 19.19
C ASN A 48 -3.43 -3.13 18.52
N ASN A 49 -3.54 -2.00 19.23
CA ASN A 49 -3.18 -0.67 18.72
C ASN A 49 -1.71 -0.57 18.23
N VAL A 50 -0.86 -1.53 18.62
CA VAL A 50 0.55 -1.68 18.20
C VAL A 50 0.72 -2.65 17.03
N TYR A 51 -0.14 -3.66 16.89
CA TYR A 51 -0.11 -4.68 15.84
C TYR A 51 -1.43 -4.60 15.05
N ASP A 52 -1.48 -3.61 14.17
CA ASP A 52 -2.68 -3.24 13.42
C ASP A 52 -2.30 -3.06 11.93
N ALA A 53 -3.28 -3.03 11.02
CA ALA A 53 -3.06 -2.77 9.58
C ALA A 53 -2.20 -1.52 9.35
N ARG A 54 -2.39 -0.49 10.18
CA ARG A 54 -1.55 0.72 10.17
C ARG A 54 -0.10 0.43 10.56
N ALA A 55 0.15 -0.41 11.57
CA ALA A 55 1.49 -0.66 12.08
C ALA A 55 2.35 -1.44 11.07
N PHE A 56 1.72 -2.29 10.28
CA PHE A 56 2.37 -3.01 9.18
C PHE A 56 2.90 -2.04 8.11
N LEU A 57 2.05 -1.10 7.67
CA LEU A 57 2.38 -0.15 6.60
C LEU A 57 3.26 1.02 7.08
N PHE A 58 2.98 1.59 8.25
CA PHE A 58 3.59 2.83 8.72
C PHE A 58 4.72 2.64 9.75
N GLY A 59 4.86 1.43 10.32
CA GLY A 59 6.02 1.06 11.12
C GLY A 59 5.96 1.31 12.63
N GLY A 60 4.75 1.46 13.17
CA GLY A 60 4.51 1.55 14.61
C GLY A 60 3.26 2.38 14.92
N GLY A 61 3.09 2.72 16.19
CA GLY A 61 2.01 3.61 16.64
C GLY A 61 2.22 5.09 16.32
N GLU A 62 3.42 5.48 15.88
CA GLU A 62 3.80 6.86 15.60
C GLU A 62 4.40 7.00 14.20
N ILE A 63 4.14 8.13 13.55
CA ILE A 63 4.66 8.49 12.23
C ILE A 63 6.01 9.19 12.43
N GLY A 64 7.06 8.65 11.83
CA GLY A 64 8.40 9.20 12.01
C GLY A 64 9.42 8.73 10.97
N PRO A 65 10.72 8.87 11.23
CA PRO A 65 11.79 8.50 10.29
C PRO A 65 11.74 7.04 9.81
N HIS A 66 11.31 6.11 10.68
CA HIS A 66 11.13 4.71 10.31
C HIS A 66 10.02 4.51 9.27
N THR A 67 8.96 5.33 9.30
CA THR A 67 7.89 5.33 8.31
C THR A 67 8.41 5.74 6.94
N LEU A 68 9.21 6.82 6.88
CA LEU A 68 9.82 7.31 5.64
C LEU A 68 10.72 6.24 4.99
N LEU A 69 11.57 5.58 5.78
CA LEU A 69 12.47 4.54 5.27
C LEU A 69 11.72 3.34 4.69
N ARG A 70 10.59 2.94 5.31
CA ARG A 70 9.72 1.89 4.76
C ARG A 70 9.08 2.30 3.44
N PHE A 71 8.55 3.52 3.36
CA PHE A 71 7.99 4.03 2.11
C PHE A 71 9.03 4.18 1.00
N TYR A 72 10.26 4.56 1.34
CA TYR A 72 11.36 4.61 0.38
C TYR A 72 11.65 3.24 -0.24
N ILE A 73 11.83 2.20 0.59
CA ILE A 73 12.06 0.83 0.10
C ILE A 73 10.85 0.32 -0.70
N LEU A 74 9.65 0.59 -0.19
CA LEU A 74 8.41 0.15 -0.80
C LEU A 74 8.18 0.82 -2.17
N HIS A 75 8.50 2.11 -2.30
CA HIS A 75 8.34 2.88 -3.53
C HIS A 75 9.43 2.62 -4.57
N CYS A 76 10.70 2.54 -4.15
CA CYS A 76 11.83 2.42 -5.08
C CYS A 76 12.10 0.97 -5.51
N ILE A 77 11.75 -0.02 -4.67
CA ILE A 77 12.08 -1.43 -4.93
C ILE A 77 10.82 -2.27 -5.05
N PHE A 78 10.00 -2.34 -4.00
CA PHE A 78 8.94 -3.34 -3.91
C PHE A 78 7.82 -3.13 -4.94
N ILE A 79 7.18 -1.94 -4.96
CA ILE A 79 6.09 -1.65 -5.90
C ILE A 79 6.57 -1.73 -7.36
N PRO A 80 7.72 -1.13 -7.76
CA PRO A 80 8.19 -1.23 -9.14
C PRO A 80 8.44 -2.66 -9.59
N LEU A 81 8.96 -3.53 -8.72
CA LEU A 81 9.17 -4.94 -9.02
C LEU A 81 7.84 -5.70 -9.16
N VAL A 82 6.89 -5.46 -8.25
CA VAL A 82 5.56 -6.07 -8.34
C VAL A 82 4.84 -5.58 -9.60
N ALA A 83 4.91 -4.28 -9.91
CA ALA A 83 4.32 -3.71 -11.11
C ALA A 83 4.96 -4.29 -12.38
N SER A 84 6.28 -4.45 -12.44
CA SER A 84 6.95 -5.05 -13.58
C SER A 84 6.55 -6.51 -13.79
N LEU A 85 6.37 -7.28 -12.71
CA LEU A 85 5.83 -8.64 -12.76
C LEU A 85 4.41 -8.67 -13.33
N PHE A 86 3.51 -7.81 -12.84
CA PHE A 86 2.14 -7.72 -13.37
C PHE A 86 2.13 -7.30 -14.83
N MET A 87 2.98 -6.35 -15.24
CA MET A 87 3.13 -5.94 -16.64
C MET A 87 3.66 -7.09 -17.51
N ALA A 88 4.62 -7.87 -17.02
CA ALA A 88 5.13 -9.04 -17.73
C ALA A 88 4.03 -10.10 -17.93
N VAL A 89 3.24 -10.40 -16.89
CA VAL A 89 2.09 -11.31 -16.98
C VAL A 89 1.03 -10.76 -17.95
N HIS A 90 0.76 -9.47 -17.89
CA HIS A 90 -0.18 -8.80 -18.77
C HIS A 90 0.24 -8.92 -20.25
N PHE A 91 1.50 -8.61 -20.56
CA PHE A 91 2.04 -8.76 -21.92
C PHE A 91 2.09 -10.22 -22.37
N TRP A 92 2.41 -11.14 -21.47
CA TRP A 92 2.36 -12.57 -21.76
C TRP A 92 0.95 -13.04 -22.14
N ARG A 93 -0.08 -12.57 -21.42
CA ARG A 93 -1.49 -12.85 -21.74
C ARG A 93 -1.89 -12.28 -23.09
N ILE A 94 -1.54 -11.02 -23.38
CA ILE A 94 -1.80 -10.41 -24.70
C ILE A 94 -1.15 -11.23 -25.81
N ARG A 95 0.09 -11.70 -25.61
CA ARG A 95 0.77 -12.53 -26.60
C ARG A 95 0.13 -13.91 -26.78
N ARG A 96 -0.48 -14.47 -25.73
CA ARG A 96 -1.10 -15.81 -25.77
C ARG A 96 -2.51 -15.79 -26.35
N ASP A 97 -3.32 -14.81 -25.95
CA ASP A 97 -4.75 -14.74 -26.26
C ASP A 97 -5.02 -13.92 -27.54
N GLY A 98 -4.01 -13.22 -28.05
CA GLY A 98 -4.11 -12.38 -29.25
C GLY A 98 -4.79 -11.04 -28.97
N PHE A 99 -4.81 -10.17 -29.98
CA PHE A 99 -5.48 -8.87 -29.88
C PHE A 99 -6.98 -9.02 -30.18
N SER A 100 -7.83 -8.40 -29.36
CA SER A 100 -9.24 -8.21 -29.68
C SER A 100 -9.38 -7.10 -30.74
N GLY A 101 -9.17 -7.46 -32.01
CA GLY A 101 -9.58 -6.65 -33.15
C GLY A 101 -11.03 -6.94 -33.54
N PRO A 102 -11.70 -6.05 -34.30
CA PRO A 102 -12.99 -6.38 -34.89
C PRO A 102 -12.84 -7.65 -35.74
N ALA A 103 -13.77 -8.60 -35.57
CA ALA A 103 -13.87 -9.73 -36.46
C ALA A 103 -14.10 -9.18 -37.88
N LEU A 104 -13.25 -9.60 -38.83
CA LEU A 104 -13.48 -9.34 -40.25
C LEU A 104 -14.83 -9.91 -40.69
#